data_AF-A0A5R8P4I8-F1
#
_entry.id   AF-A0A5R8P4I8-F1
#
_cell.length_a   1.000
_cell.length_b   1.000
_cell.length_c   1.000
_cell.angle_alpha   90.00
_cell.angle_beta   90.00
_cell.angle_gamma   90.00
#
_symmetry.space_group_name_H-M   'P 1'
#
loop_
_entity.id
_entity.type
_entity.pdbx_description
1 polymer ?
#
loop_
_entity_poly.entity_id
_entity_poly.type
_entity_poly.pdbx_seq_one_letter_code
_entity_poly.pdbx_strand_id
1 'polypeptide(L)'
;MAETDSAPGDPERGREPDIAMWGASGSGKTAFLAALSIALNKSRDAGWRLIGENPVSRTELAKLRNTLLQARTFPAPTEALTYYSWMIIGPPETRRRWWWPWTALPAKAPKIKLDFLDLRGDLYAESESNIDKQALITSLVKSRGLLYMFDPDREARVGDAFKHLDAALHEVAGRMLVGDEYEDGKLPHYIAVCITKYDDPRVLRIAMEEGFTERDPGDELRIPQVPPDRVRDFFRLLCQESYDHNTETILDLIEAFFHKDRIRYFVTSSVGLFIDEELGRFDPDDFLNVIDNAGGGLTIRGAIRPMNVMEPVIWLGSMLRPGAIRNRPWNG
;
A
#
# COMPACT_ATOMS: atom_id res chain seq x y z
N MET A 1 50.49 -32.17 6.58
CA MET A 1 49.12 -32.23 6.00
C MET A 1 48.22 -31.52 6.99
N ALA A 2 47.92 -30.25 6.72
CA ALA A 2 47.07 -29.43 7.56
C ALA A 2 45.78 -29.18 6.79
N GLU A 3 44.66 -29.62 7.36
CA GLU A 3 43.31 -29.30 6.90
C GLU A 3 43.08 -27.80 7.12
N THR A 4 42.83 -27.07 6.04
CA THR A 4 42.34 -25.69 6.10
C THR A 4 40.84 -25.71 6.31
N ASP A 5 40.48 -25.39 7.54
CA ASP A 5 39.16 -25.04 8.04
C ASP A 5 38.55 -23.92 7.19
N SER A 6 37.52 -24.26 6.42
CA SER A 6 36.73 -23.29 5.67
C SER A 6 35.82 -22.55 6.64
N ALA A 7 36.14 -21.28 6.90
CA ALA A 7 35.36 -20.39 7.75
C ALA A 7 33.86 -20.42 7.37
N PRO A 8 32.93 -20.44 8.35
CA PRO A 8 31.51 -20.41 8.09
C PRO A 8 31.14 -19.07 7.45
N GLY A 9 30.48 -19.14 6.29
CA GLY A 9 29.98 -17.98 5.59
C GLY A 9 29.04 -17.16 6.49
N ASP A 10 29.34 -15.87 6.58
CA ASP A 10 28.55 -14.85 7.25
C ASP A 10 27.05 -14.93 6.86
N PRO A 11 26.11 -15.15 7.81
CA PRO A 11 24.69 -15.24 7.53
C PRO A 11 24.01 -13.89 7.24
N GLU A 12 24.73 -12.75 7.26
CA GLU A 12 24.17 -11.40 7.01
C GLU A 12 24.41 -10.81 5.61
N ARG A 13 24.37 -11.62 4.54
CA ARG A 13 23.96 -11.05 3.23
C ARG A 13 22.43 -10.91 3.20
N GLY A 14 21.94 -10.01 4.06
CA GLY A 14 20.53 -9.65 4.19
C GLY A 14 19.98 -9.18 2.85
N ARG A 15 18.98 -9.89 2.33
CA ARG A 15 18.23 -9.43 1.17
C ARG A 15 17.44 -8.19 1.56
N GLU A 16 17.89 -7.05 1.04
CA GLU A 16 17.27 -5.73 1.13
C GLU A 16 15.75 -5.81 0.88
N PRO A 17 14.91 -5.15 1.70
CA PRO A 17 13.49 -4.96 1.39
C PRO A 17 13.34 -4.21 0.06
N ASP A 18 12.55 -4.73 -0.88
CA ASP A 18 12.27 -3.96 -2.11
C ASP A 18 11.28 -2.82 -1.78
N ILE A 19 10.23 -3.13 -1.00
CA ILE A 19 9.16 -2.20 -0.64
C ILE A 19 8.90 -2.25 0.87
N ALA A 20 8.90 -1.08 1.52
CA ALA A 20 8.42 -0.89 2.89
C ALA A 20 7.05 -0.18 2.91
N MET A 21 6.15 -0.61 3.79
CA MET A 21 4.89 0.08 4.05
C MET A 21 4.95 0.88 5.35
N TRP A 22 4.40 2.08 5.32
CA TRP A 22 4.38 3.01 6.44
C TRP A 22 3.13 3.92 6.41
N GLY A 23 2.78 4.49 7.55
CA GLY A 23 1.64 5.36 7.74
C GLY A 23 1.22 5.37 9.21
N ALA A 24 0.42 6.36 9.61
CA ALA A 24 -0.04 6.49 10.98
C ALA A 24 -0.84 5.25 11.44
N SER A 25 -0.97 5.08 12.75
CA SER A 25 -1.85 4.06 13.32
C SER A 25 -3.28 4.18 12.81
N GLY A 26 -3.97 3.07 12.55
CA GLY A 26 -5.35 3.13 12.08
C GLY A 26 -5.51 3.62 10.64
N SER A 27 -4.43 3.95 9.92
CA SER A 27 -4.49 4.38 8.51
C SER A 27 -4.88 3.29 7.51
N GLY A 28 -5.10 2.07 7.98
CA GLY A 28 -5.55 0.94 7.17
C GLY A 28 -4.45 -0.01 6.69
N LYS A 29 -3.21 0.09 7.17
CA LYS A 29 -2.08 -0.81 6.81
C LYS A 29 -2.44 -2.30 6.84
N THR A 30 -2.94 -2.79 7.97
CA THR A 30 -3.28 -4.21 8.18
C THR A 30 -4.46 -4.65 7.31
N ALA A 31 -5.48 -3.78 7.18
CA ALA A 31 -6.62 -4.02 6.30
C ALA A 31 -6.22 -4.06 4.82
N PHE A 32 -5.31 -3.19 4.40
CA PHE A 32 -4.78 -3.13 3.04
C PHE A 32 -4.05 -4.42 2.68
N LEU A 33 -3.24 -4.99 3.58
CA LEU A 33 -2.56 -6.26 3.31
C LEU A 33 -3.52 -7.44 3.18
N ALA A 34 -4.53 -7.47 4.03
CA ALA A 34 -5.60 -8.46 3.92
C ALA A 34 -6.32 -8.33 2.57
N ALA A 35 -6.65 -7.10 2.18
CA ALA A 35 -7.29 -6.77 0.91
C ALA A 35 -6.41 -7.10 -0.31
N LEU A 36 -5.12 -6.80 -0.25
CA LEU A 36 -4.13 -7.14 -1.28
C LEU A 36 -4.07 -8.66 -1.48
N SER A 37 -4.06 -9.44 -0.39
CA SER A 37 -4.14 -10.90 -0.45
C SER A 37 -5.43 -11.38 -1.11
N ILE A 38 -6.57 -10.76 -0.81
CA ILE A 38 -7.85 -11.08 -1.43
C ILE A 38 -7.80 -10.78 -2.94
N ALA A 39 -7.35 -9.59 -3.33
CA ALA A 39 -7.26 -9.15 -4.72
C ALA A 39 -6.32 -10.04 -5.56
N LEU A 40 -5.13 -10.36 -5.03
CA LEU A 40 -4.18 -11.26 -5.68
C LEU A 40 -4.74 -12.68 -5.82
N ASN A 41 -5.52 -13.17 -4.85
CA ASN A 41 -6.14 -14.49 -4.93
C ASN A 41 -7.29 -14.54 -5.95
N LYS A 42 -8.10 -13.48 -6.06
CA LYS A 42 -9.12 -13.36 -7.13
C LYS A 42 -8.47 -13.32 -8.52
N SER A 43 -7.25 -12.80 -8.58
CA SER A 43 -6.52 -12.58 -9.83
C SER A 43 -5.52 -13.70 -10.18
N ARG A 44 -5.73 -14.89 -9.64
CA ARG A 44 -4.86 -16.05 -9.90
C ARG A 44 -4.85 -16.43 -11.38
N ASP A 45 -5.97 -16.26 -12.06
CA ASP A 45 -6.08 -16.54 -13.50
C ASP A 45 -5.27 -15.54 -14.34
N ALA A 46 -5.06 -14.33 -13.84
CA ALA A 46 -4.12 -13.35 -14.38
C ALA A 46 -2.65 -13.66 -14.02
N GLY A 47 -2.39 -14.76 -13.31
CA GLY A 47 -1.04 -15.29 -13.02
C GLY A 47 -0.36 -14.70 -11.79
N TRP A 48 -1.04 -13.86 -11.01
CA TRP A 48 -0.47 -13.27 -9.79
C TRP A 48 -0.59 -14.20 -8.58
N ARG A 49 0.42 -14.19 -7.70
CA ARG A 49 0.48 -15.01 -6.48
C ARG A 49 1.17 -14.25 -5.34
N LEU A 50 0.74 -14.53 -4.12
CA LEU A 50 1.35 -14.02 -2.88
C LEU A 50 1.87 -15.19 -2.05
N ILE A 51 3.15 -15.15 -1.67
CA ILE A 51 3.81 -16.23 -0.93
C ILE A 51 4.48 -15.64 0.31
N GLY A 52 4.20 -16.18 1.50
CA GLY A 52 4.95 -15.80 2.72
C GLY A 52 6.35 -16.40 2.73
N GLU A 53 7.37 -15.55 2.91
CA GLU A 53 8.77 -15.97 2.94
C GLU A 53 9.14 -16.63 4.28
N ASN A 54 8.46 -16.27 5.37
CA ASN A 54 8.66 -16.86 6.70
C ASN A 54 7.36 -17.50 7.27
N PRO A 55 7.45 -18.40 8.27
CA PRO A 55 6.28 -19.08 8.85
C PRO A 55 5.21 -18.12 9.40
N VAL A 56 5.63 -17.05 10.08
CA VAL A 56 4.75 -16.03 10.66
C VAL A 56 3.92 -15.35 9.56
N SER A 57 4.57 -14.98 8.46
CA SER A 57 3.94 -14.32 7.30
C SER A 57 2.95 -15.22 6.57
N ARG A 58 3.18 -16.54 6.54
CA ARG A 58 2.24 -17.50 5.93
C ARG A 58 0.96 -17.63 6.73
N THR A 59 1.09 -17.77 8.05
CA THR A 59 -0.05 -17.98 8.94
C THR A 59 -0.85 -16.69 9.11
N GLU A 60 -0.18 -15.56 9.32
CA GLU A 60 -0.87 -14.31 9.61
C GLU A 60 -1.69 -13.82 8.42
N LEU A 61 -1.16 -13.91 7.20
CA LEU A 61 -1.91 -13.46 6.02
C LEU A 61 -3.20 -14.25 5.81
N ALA A 62 -3.19 -15.55 6.12
CA ALA A 62 -4.40 -16.38 6.08
C ALA A 62 -5.40 -15.95 7.16
N LYS A 63 -4.92 -15.64 8.37
CA LYS A 63 -5.72 -15.12 9.47
C LYS A 63 -6.37 -13.77 9.13
N LEU A 64 -5.58 -12.79 8.70
CA LEU A 64 -6.07 -11.46 8.30
C LEU A 64 -7.13 -11.55 7.21
N ARG A 65 -6.91 -12.39 6.20
CA ARG A 65 -7.89 -12.64 5.14
C ARG A 65 -9.17 -13.26 5.68
N ASN A 66 -9.08 -14.26 6.55
CA ASN A 66 -10.25 -14.92 7.13
C ASN A 66 -11.03 -13.97 8.04
N THR A 67 -10.37 -13.05 8.76
CA THR A 67 -11.03 -11.99 9.54
C THR A 67 -11.93 -11.13 8.64
N LEU A 68 -11.42 -10.68 7.50
CA LEU A 68 -12.25 -9.92 6.55
C LEU A 68 -13.34 -10.79 5.89
N LEU A 69 -12.98 -11.93 5.30
CA LEU A 69 -13.90 -12.74 4.47
C LEU A 69 -14.94 -13.52 5.27
N GLN A 70 -14.54 -14.13 6.38
CA GLN A 70 -15.39 -15.05 7.16
C GLN A 70 -15.99 -14.35 8.38
N ALA A 71 -15.15 -13.70 9.19
CA ALA A 71 -15.63 -13.03 10.39
C ALA A 71 -16.36 -11.71 10.07
N ARG A 72 -16.18 -11.16 8.85
CA ARG A 72 -16.77 -9.89 8.42
C ARG A 72 -16.41 -8.74 9.35
N THR A 73 -15.23 -8.79 9.96
CA THR A 73 -14.73 -7.77 10.89
C THR A 73 -13.35 -7.31 10.48
N PHE A 74 -12.88 -6.21 11.06
CA PHE A 74 -11.52 -5.74 10.84
C PHE A 74 -10.54 -6.44 11.80
N PRO A 75 -9.29 -6.70 11.37
CA PRO A 75 -8.23 -7.14 12.27
C PRO A 75 -8.09 -6.18 13.45
N ALA A 76 -7.92 -6.73 14.66
CA ALA A 76 -7.63 -5.93 15.84
C ALA A 76 -6.32 -5.14 15.65
N PRO A 77 -6.19 -3.96 16.29
CA PRO A 77 -4.92 -3.23 16.30
C PRO A 77 -3.78 -4.12 16.80
N THR A 78 -2.62 -3.96 16.20
CA THR A 78 -1.46 -4.80 16.45
C THR A 78 -0.89 -4.55 17.84
N GLU A 79 -0.79 -5.60 18.66
CA GLU A 79 -0.35 -5.53 20.07
C GLU A 79 1.18 -5.52 20.22
N ALA A 80 1.92 -6.04 19.25
CA ALA A 80 3.38 -6.16 19.27
C ALA A 80 4.01 -5.90 17.90
N LEU A 81 5.22 -5.33 17.90
CA LEU A 81 6.07 -5.19 16.72
C LEU A 81 6.17 -6.52 15.98
N THR A 82 5.64 -6.59 14.76
CA THR A 82 5.70 -7.81 13.95
C THR A 82 6.23 -7.53 12.55
N TYR A 83 7.25 -8.27 12.15
CA TYR A 83 7.82 -8.18 10.80
C TYR A 83 7.26 -9.29 9.92
N TYR A 84 6.66 -8.88 8.82
CA TYR A 84 6.15 -9.75 7.78
C TYR A 84 6.93 -9.56 6.49
N SER A 85 7.18 -10.66 5.79
CA SER A 85 7.88 -10.68 4.52
C SER A 85 7.16 -11.59 3.54
N TRP A 86 6.72 -10.98 2.44
CA TRP A 86 5.97 -11.65 1.40
C TRP A 86 6.59 -11.41 0.03
N MET A 87 6.44 -12.40 -0.84
CA MET A 87 6.83 -12.32 -2.24
C MET A 87 5.58 -12.36 -3.11
N ILE A 88 5.38 -11.28 -3.87
CA ILE A 88 4.40 -11.23 -4.95
C ILE A 88 5.08 -11.71 -6.22
N ILE A 89 4.47 -12.68 -6.89
CA ILE A 89 4.95 -13.24 -8.16
C ILE A 89 3.92 -12.94 -9.22
N GLY A 90 4.31 -12.22 -10.27
CA GLY A 90 3.45 -11.92 -11.41
C GLY A 90 3.51 -12.98 -12.51
N PRO A 91 2.68 -12.85 -13.55
CA PRO A 91 2.71 -13.74 -14.70
C PRO A 91 4.06 -13.68 -15.43
N PRO A 92 4.56 -14.79 -16.01
CA PRO A 92 5.76 -14.77 -16.84
C PRO A 92 5.51 -13.94 -18.10
N GLU A 93 6.39 -12.99 -18.40
CA GLU A 93 6.30 -12.23 -19.64
C GLU A 93 6.80 -13.04 -20.84
N THR A 94 6.14 -12.94 -21.98
CA THR A 94 6.69 -13.41 -23.26
C THR A 94 7.43 -12.26 -23.94
N ARG A 95 8.76 -12.33 -24.02
CA ARG A 95 9.56 -11.32 -24.70
C ARG A 95 9.72 -11.70 -26.17
N ARG A 96 9.03 -10.98 -27.07
CA ARG A 96 9.26 -11.10 -28.52
C ARG A 96 10.50 -10.31 -28.91
N ARG A 97 11.41 -10.97 -29.61
CA ARG A 97 12.64 -10.37 -30.16
C ARG A 97 12.28 -9.66 -31.48
N TRP A 98 12.48 -8.34 -31.55
CA TRP A 98 12.19 -7.49 -32.73
C TRP A 98 12.70 -8.09 -34.05
N TRP A 99 13.90 -8.66 -34.02
CA TRP A 99 14.57 -9.23 -35.19
C TRP A 99 14.12 -10.64 -35.56
N TRP A 100 13.52 -11.43 -34.66
CA TRP A 100 13.03 -12.80 -34.90
C TRP A 100 11.66 -13.00 -34.20
N PRO A 101 10.54 -12.66 -34.86
CA PRO A 101 9.20 -12.70 -34.27
C PRO A 101 8.70 -14.12 -33.91
N TRP A 102 9.37 -15.16 -34.42
CA TRP A 102 9.02 -16.57 -34.22
C TRP A 102 9.59 -17.17 -32.93
N THR A 103 10.62 -16.54 -32.32
CA THR A 103 11.26 -17.02 -31.10
C THR A 103 10.83 -16.18 -29.91
N ALA A 104 9.67 -16.51 -29.32
CA ALA A 104 9.28 -16.01 -28.01
C ALA A 104 10.03 -16.83 -26.95
N LEU A 105 11.01 -16.21 -26.28
CA LEU A 105 11.65 -16.82 -25.12
C LEU A 105 10.80 -16.49 -23.87
N PRO A 106 10.50 -17.49 -23.01
CA PRO A 106 9.82 -17.22 -21.75
C PRO A 106 10.73 -16.36 -20.87
N ALA A 107 10.28 -15.15 -20.51
CA ALA A 107 10.94 -14.34 -19.51
C ALA A 107 10.60 -14.86 -18.10
N LYS A 108 11.50 -14.62 -17.14
CA LYS A 108 11.24 -14.97 -15.74
C LYS A 108 10.06 -14.15 -15.22
N ALA A 109 9.18 -14.81 -14.48
CA ALA A 109 8.10 -14.13 -13.75
C ALA A 109 8.68 -13.05 -12.83
N PRO A 110 8.13 -11.83 -12.85
CA PRO A 110 8.55 -10.79 -11.94
C PRO A 110 8.25 -11.19 -10.51
N LYS A 111 9.17 -10.84 -9.62
CA LYS A 111 9.06 -11.03 -8.17
C LYS A 111 9.14 -9.67 -7.52
N ILE A 112 8.29 -9.39 -6.56
CA ILE A 112 8.29 -8.15 -5.78
C ILE A 112 8.31 -8.58 -4.31
N LYS A 113 9.34 -8.19 -3.57
CA LYS A 113 9.38 -8.41 -2.14
C LYS A 113 8.62 -7.28 -1.44
N LEU A 114 7.66 -7.65 -0.60
CA LEU A 114 6.92 -6.72 0.23
C LEU A 114 7.27 -7.03 1.68
N ASP A 115 8.00 -6.11 2.29
CA ASP A 115 8.32 -6.19 3.70
C ASP A 115 7.43 -5.20 4.45
N PHE A 116 6.73 -5.73 5.44
CA PHE A 116 5.79 -4.98 6.24
C PHE A 116 6.20 -5.06 7.69
N LEU A 117 6.46 -3.91 8.28
CA LEU A 117 6.61 -3.77 9.70
C LEU A 117 5.28 -3.30 10.27
N ASP A 118 4.59 -4.21 10.96
CA ASP A 118 3.37 -3.86 11.68
C ASP A 118 3.74 -3.33 13.04
N LEU A 119 3.45 -2.05 13.22
CA LEU A 119 3.81 -1.27 14.38
C LEU A 119 2.58 -1.08 15.24
N ARG A 120 2.78 -1.01 16.56
CA ARG A 120 1.70 -0.66 17.46
C ARG A 120 1.12 0.70 17.11
N GLY A 121 -0.15 0.87 17.40
CA GLY A 121 -0.90 2.05 17.00
C GLY A 121 -0.56 3.35 17.74
N ASP A 122 0.33 3.31 18.71
CA ASP A 122 0.61 4.37 19.67
C ASP A 122 2.00 5.01 19.49
N LEU A 123 2.75 4.63 18.46
CA LEU A 123 4.15 4.98 18.24
C LEU A 123 4.51 6.48 18.12
N TYR A 124 3.60 7.45 18.19
CA TYR A 124 4.06 8.85 18.39
C TYR A 124 3.27 9.58 19.46
N ALA A 125 2.53 8.84 20.29
CA ALA A 125 1.98 9.33 21.54
C ALA A 125 3.04 9.17 22.64
N GLU A 126 3.99 10.11 22.68
CA GLU A 126 4.89 10.55 23.77
C GLU A 126 5.59 9.56 24.73
N SER A 127 5.34 8.25 24.70
CA SER A 127 6.04 7.26 25.53
C SER A 127 6.35 5.99 24.73
N GLU A 128 7.38 6.05 23.91
CA GLU A 128 7.80 4.92 23.06
C GLU A 128 8.99 4.12 23.62
N SER A 129 9.04 2.84 23.26
CA SER A 129 10.30 2.12 23.15
C SER A 129 11.04 2.53 21.86
N ASN A 130 12.19 3.19 22.00
CA ASN A 130 13.10 3.59 20.91
C ASN A 130 13.35 2.49 19.84
N ILE A 131 13.19 1.21 20.21
CA ILE A 131 13.40 0.05 19.36
C ILE A 131 12.44 0.00 18.15
N ASP A 132 11.14 0.27 18.33
CA ASP A 132 10.14 0.13 17.26
C ASP A 132 10.32 1.19 16.17
N LYS A 133 10.58 2.44 16.60
CA LYS A 133 10.93 3.53 15.70
C LYS A 133 12.21 3.25 14.91
N GLN A 134 13.26 2.74 15.58
CA GLN A 134 14.52 2.38 14.92
C GLN A 134 14.31 1.27 13.87
N ALA A 135 13.47 0.28 14.16
CA ALA A 135 13.15 -0.79 13.22
C ALA A 135 12.40 -0.24 11.98
N LEU A 136 11.44 0.67 12.17
CA LEU A 136 10.75 1.34 11.06
C LEU A 136 11.72 2.10 10.18
N ILE A 137 12.53 3.00 10.76
CA ILE A 137 13.46 3.82 9.97
C ILE A 137 14.49 2.94 9.25
N THR A 138 14.95 1.87 9.89
CA THR A 138 15.85 0.89 9.26
C THR A 138 15.19 0.23 8.05
N SER A 139 13.90 -0.13 8.15
CA SER A 139 13.14 -0.69 7.03
C SER A 139 12.99 0.32 5.88
N LEU A 140 12.68 1.57 6.20
CA LEU A 140 12.55 2.65 5.20
C LEU A 140 13.86 2.90 4.47
N VAL A 141 14.97 3.10 5.21
CA VAL A 141 16.30 3.36 4.62
C VAL A 141 16.78 2.22 3.73
N LYS A 142 16.51 0.97 4.12
CA LYS A 142 16.93 -0.20 3.32
C LYS A 142 16.04 -0.45 2.11
N SER A 143 14.89 0.22 2.00
CA SER A 143 13.94 0.03 0.90
C SER A 143 14.23 0.97 -0.26
N ARG A 144 13.74 0.63 -1.45
CA ARG A 144 13.73 1.55 -2.60
C ARG A 144 12.32 1.94 -3.03
N GLY A 145 11.32 1.15 -2.67
CA GLY A 145 9.91 1.49 -2.78
C GLY A 145 9.29 1.76 -1.42
N LEU A 146 8.48 2.80 -1.33
CA LEU A 146 7.74 3.17 -0.13
C LEU A 146 6.25 3.17 -0.45
N LEU A 147 5.46 2.48 0.38
CA LEU A 147 4.01 2.53 0.36
C LEU A 147 3.54 3.35 1.57
N TYR A 148 3.14 4.60 1.33
CA TYR A 148 2.66 5.49 2.38
C TYR A 148 1.14 5.48 2.45
N MET A 149 0.58 5.21 3.63
CA MET A 149 -0.85 5.05 3.86
C MET A 149 -1.40 6.27 4.59
N PHE A 150 -2.18 7.07 3.86
CA PHE A 150 -2.86 8.26 4.35
C PHE A 150 -4.37 8.01 4.47
N ASP A 151 -4.92 8.27 5.65
CA ASP A 151 -6.35 8.11 5.94
C ASP A 151 -6.97 9.50 6.17
N PRO A 152 -7.78 10.01 5.23
CA PRO A 152 -8.36 11.35 5.33
C PRO A 152 -9.32 11.54 6.51
N ASP A 153 -10.10 10.51 6.86
CA ASP A 153 -11.02 10.59 8.01
C ASP A 153 -10.24 10.68 9.33
N ARG A 154 -9.22 9.83 9.47
CA ARG A 154 -8.36 9.88 10.66
C ARG A 154 -7.63 11.21 10.74
N GLU A 155 -7.11 11.71 9.63
CA GLU A 155 -6.42 13.01 9.62
C GLU A 155 -7.36 14.12 10.07
N ALA A 156 -8.60 14.14 9.60
CA ALA A 156 -9.56 15.14 10.05
C ALA A 156 -9.96 15.02 11.53
N ARG A 157 -9.80 13.84 12.15
CA ARG A 157 -10.09 13.62 13.58
C ARG A 157 -8.89 13.82 14.51
N VAL A 158 -7.68 13.53 14.04
CA VAL A 158 -6.46 13.48 14.87
C VAL A 158 -5.42 14.54 14.46
N GLY A 159 -5.28 14.84 13.17
CA GLY A 159 -4.40 15.92 12.68
C GLY A 159 -2.90 15.68 12.85
N ASP A 160 -2.44 14.43 12.99
CA ASP A 160 -1.04 14.13 13.30
C ASP A 160 -0.24 13.58 12.09
N ALA A 161 -0.86 13.33 10.93
CA ALA A 161 -0.19 12.68 9.81
C ALA A 161 1.04 13.44 9.32
N PHE A 162 0.98 14.79 9.33
CA PHE A 162 2.12 15.63 9.01
C PHE A 162 3.29 15.40 9.97
N LYS A 163 3.06 15.45 11.29
CA LYS A 163 4.10 15.25 12.32
C LYS A 163 4.77 13.88 12.18
N HIS A 164 3.97 12.83 11.94
CA HIS A 164 4.47 11.48 11.69
C HIS A 164 5.35 11.43 10.45
N LEU A 165 4.85 12.02 9.35
CA LEU A 165 5.51 12.03 8.05
C LEU A 165 6.85 12.77 8.10
N ASP A 166 6.82 13.99 8.63
CA ASP A 166 7.97 14.88 8.76
C ASP A 166 9.11 14.26 9.56
N ALA A 167 8.79 13.72 10.75
CA ALA A 167 9.78 13.11 11.62
C ALA A 167 10.47 11.91 10.99
N ALA A 168 9.73 11.06 10.27
CA ALA A 168 10.31 9.90 9.62
C ALA A 168 11.15 10.27 8.39
N LEU A 169 10.68 11.21 7.54
CA LEU A 169 11.41 11.62 6.34
C LEU A 169 12.72 12.32 6.68
N HIS A 170 12.74 13.19 7.69
CA HIS A 170 13.97 13.81 8.17
C HIS A 170 14.97 12.79 8.72
N GLU A 171 14.51 11.77 9.44
CA GLU A 171 15.39 10.73 9.97
C GLU A 171 15.94 9.81 8.86
N VAL A 172 15.12 9.45 7.87
CA VAL A 172 15.54 8.69 6.68
C VAL A 172 16.55 9.48 5.87
N ALA A 173 16.27 10.76 5.58
CA ALA A 173 17.17 11.64 4.84
C ALA A 173 18.51 11.83 5.57
N GLY A 174 18.48 12.04 6.89
CA GLY A 174 19.69 12.14 7.70
C GLY A 174 20.57 10.90 7.60
N ARG A 175 19.98 9.70 7.62
CA ARG A 175 20.73 8.43 7.46
C ARG A 175 21.25 8.22 6.03
N MET A 176 20.46 8.56 5.02
CA MET A 176 20.87 8.42 3.62
C MET A 176 21.94 9.44 3.21
N LEU A 177 21.94 10.63 3.81
CA LEU A 177 23.00 11.63 3.62
C LEU A 177 24.35 11.12 4.14
N VAL A 178 24.36 10.43 5.29
CA VAL A 178 25.57 9.79 5.83
C VAL A 178 26.07 8.66 4.93
N GLY A 179 25.16 7.99 4.21
CA GLY A 179 25.47 6.91 3.28
C GLY A 179 25.84 7.33 1.85
N ASP A 180 25.86 8.63 1.53
CA ASP A 180 26.08 9.18 0.17
C ASP A 180 25.03 8.71 -0.87
N GLU A 181 23.80 8.44 -0.41
CA GLU A 181 22.67 8.02 -1.26
C GLU A 181 21.62 9.13 -1.47
N TYR A 182 21.91 10.33 -0.99
CA TYR A 182 21.03 11.49 -1.06
C TYR A 182 21.41 12.37 -2.26
N GLU A 183 20.87 12.05 -3.43
CA GLU A 183 21.17 12.73 -4.70
C GLU A 183 20.31 14.00 -4.86
N ASP A 184 20.91 15.11 -5.32
CA ASP A 184 20.23 16.39 -5.61
C ASP A 184 19.35 16.95 -4.48
N GLY A 185 19.66 16.60 -3.23
CA GLY A 185 18.88 17.01 -2.08
C GLY A 185 17.54 16.28 -1.94
N LYS A 186 17.38 15.11 -2.58
CA LYS A 186 16.17 14.28 -2.57
C LYS A 186 16.48 12.85 -2.15
N LEU A 187 15.46 12.18 -1.64
CA LEU A 187 15.47 10.76 -1.36
C LEU A 187 15.41 9.95 -2.66
N PRO A 188 16.18 8.86 -2.76
CA PRO A 188 16.25 8.02 -3.95
C PRO A 188 15.04 7.09 -4.13
N HIS A 189 14.10 7.06 -3.18
CA HIS A 189 13.00 6.11 -3.21
C HIS A 189 11.94 6.47 -4.26
N TYR A 190 11.21 5.45 -4.71
CA TYR A 190 9.88 5.59 -5.31
C TYR A 190 8.83 5.53 -4.20
N ILE A 191 7.86 6.44 -4.21
CA ILE A 191 6.79 6.49 -3.21
C ILE A 191 5.41 6.38 -3.85
N ALA A 192 4.64 5.41 -3.39
CA ALA A 192 3.22 5.27 -3.66
C ALA A 192 2.44 5.82 -2.46
N VAL A 193 1.74 6.93 -2.68
CA VAL A 193 0.86 7.56 -1.68
C VAL A 193 -0.54 6.99 -1.84
N CYS A 194 -0.93 6.12 -0.92
CA CYS A 194 -2.23 5.49 -0.88
C CYS A 194 -3.17 6.29 0.02
N ILE A 195 -4.15 6.94 -0.59
CA ILE A 195 -5.29 7.56 0.07
C ILE A 195 -6.25 6.42 0.37
N THR A 196 -6.39 6.05 1.63
CA THR A 196 -7.11 4.86 2.07
C THR A 196 -8.56 5.19 2.39
N LYS A 197 -9.35 4.13 2.62
CA LYS A 197 -10.76 4.22 3.03
C LYS A 197 -11.60 5.02 2.05
N TYR A 198 -11.44 4.79 0.75
CA TYR A 198 -12.33 5.37 -0.24
C TYR A 198 -13.80 4.93 -0.10
N ASP A 199 -14.05 3.85 0.65
CA ASP A 199 -15.38 3.42 1.09
C ASP A 199 -16.00 4.28 2.19
N ASP A 200 -15.22 5.20 2.78
CA ASP A 200 -15.73 6.14 3.78
C ASP A 200 -16.70 7.16 3.16
N PRO A 201 -17.88 7.38 3.77
CA PRO A 201 -18.90 8.26 3.20
C PRO A 201 -18.50 9.72 3.06
N ARG A 202 -17.56 10.22 3.87
CA ARG A 202 -17.03 11.58 3.70
C ARG A 202 -16.10 11.62 2.49
N VAL A 203 -15.17 10.69 2.39
CA VAL A 203 -14.18 10.64 1.30
C VAL A 203 -14.86 10.48 -0.06
N LEU A 204 -15.79 9.52 -0.19
CA LEU A 204 -16.50 9.28 -1.44
C LEU A 204 -17.37 10.48 -1.84
N ARG A 205 -18.06 11.09 -0.87
CA ARG A 205 -18.93 12.24 -1.13
C ARG A 205 -18.16 13.45 -1.62
N ILE A 206 -17.03 13.78 -0.99
CA ILE A 206 -16.14 14.84 -1.48
C ILE A 206 -15.73 14.54 -2.92
N ALA A 207 -15.33 13.30 -3.24
CA ALA A 207 -14.97 12.94 -4.60
C ALA A 207 -16.12 13.13 -5.61
N MET A 208 -17.35 12.79 -5.22
CA MET A 208 -18.53 12.89 -6.09
C MET A 208 -19.00 14.34 -6.26
N GLU A 209 -19.11 15.10 -5.17
CA GLU A 209 -19.61 16.48 -5.15
C GLU A 209 -18.64 17.44 -5.86
N GLU A 210 -17.34 17.25 -5.67
CA GLU A 210 -16.28 18.04 -6.33
C GLU A 210 -15.93 17.50 -7.74
N GLY A 211 -16.73 16.55 -8.24
CA GLY A 211 -16.63 16.06 -9.61
C GLY A 211 -15.33 15.34 -9.93
N PHE A 212 -14.67 14.72 -8.95
CA PHE A 212 -13.45 13.90 -9.12
C PHE A 212 -13.73 12.46 -9.57
N THR A 213 -14.97 12.01 -9.51
CA THR A 213 -15.33 10.64 -9.90
C THR A 213 -15.71 10.51 -11.36
N GLU A 214 -15.26 9.43 -11.97
CA GLU A 214 -15.73 8.93 -13.25
C GLU A 214 -16.25 7.50 -13.06
N ARG A 215 -17.05 7.03 -14.02
CA ARG A 215 -17.53 5.65 -14.07
C ARG A 215 -16.99 5.03 -15.33
N ASP A 216 -16.30 3.90 -15.21
CA ASP A 216 -15.87 3.15 -16.38
C ASP A 216 -17.11 2.63 -17.12
N PRO A 217 -17.31 2.97 -18.41
CA PRO A 217 -18.42 2.43 -19.20
C PRO A 217 -18.41 0.91 -19.32
N GLY A 218 -17.24 0.27 -19.13
CA GLY A 218 -17.07 -1.19 -19.10
C GLY A 218 -17.34 -1.83 -17.74
N ASP A 219 -17.44 -1.05 -16.66
CA ASP A 219 -17.79 -1.56 -15.34
C ASP A 219 -19.31 -1.71 -15.21
N GLU A 220 -19.78 -2.96 -15.23
CA GLU A 220 -21.19 -3.30 -15.05
C GLU A 220 -21.74 -2.78 -13.71
N LEU A 221 -20.90 -2.74 -12.67
CA LEU A 221 -21.27 -2.27 -11.34
C LEU A 221 -21.35 -0.75 -11.27
N ARG A 222 -20.79 -0.04 -12.26
CA ARG A 222 -20.76 1.44 -12.35
C ARG A 222 -20.19 2.11 -11.10
N ILE A 223 -19.18 1.49 -10.51
CA ILE A 223 -18.53 1.98 -9.29
C ILE A 223 -17.82 3.30 -9.63
N PRO A 224 -18.07 4.39 -8.87
CA PRO A 224 -17.33 5.63 -9.05
C PRO A 224 -15.85 5.41 -8.69
N GLN A 225 -14.96 5.90 -9.54
CA GLN A 225 -13.52 5.87 -9.32
C GLN A 225 -12.91 7.23 -9.57
N VAL A 226 -11.84 7.56 -8.86
CA VAL A 226 -11.04 8.77 -9.14
C VAL A 226 -10.03 8.43 -10.25
N PRO A 227 -10.08 9.10 -11.42
CA PRO A 227 -9.13 8.86 -12.51
C PRO A 227 -7.68 9.04 -12.06
N PRO A 228 -6.74 8.20 -12.53
CA PRO A 228 -5.34 8.21 -12.07
C PRO A 228 -4.62 9.57 -12.17
N ASP A 229 -4.95 10.37 -13.18
CA ASP A 229 -4.40 11.71 -13.41
C ASP A 229 -4.99 12.77 -12.46
N ARG A 230 -6.15 12.52 -11.86
CA ARG A 230 -6.82 13.42 -10.91
C ARG A 230 -6.57 13.10 -9.45
N VAL A 231 -5.99 11.94 -9.13
CA VAL A 231 -5.76 11.51 -7.74
C VAL A 231 -4.91 12.50 -6.94
N ARG A 232 -3.89 13.12 -7.55
CA ARG A 232 -3.05 14.12 -6.86
C ARG A 232 -3.84 15.35 -6.43
N ASP A 233 -4.72 15.85 -7.29
CA ASP A 233 -5.52 17.03 -6.98
C ASP A 233 -6.65 16.69 -6.00
N PHE A 234 -7.21 15.48 -6.08
CA PHE A 234 -8.12 14.96 -5.07
C PHE A 234 -7.45 14.85 -3.69
N PHE A 235 -6.19 14.37 -3.64
CA PHE A 235 -5.42 14.34 -2.41
C PHE A 235 -5.23 15.73 -1.81
N ARG A 236 -4.86 16.73 -2.64
CA ARG A 236 -4.72 18.12 -2.19
C ARG A 236 -6.01 18.64 -1.57
N LEU A 237 -7.15 18.40 -2.23
CA LEU A 237 -8.46 18.79 -1.71
C LEU A 237 -8.76 18.15 -0.35
N LEU A 238 -8.53 16.84 -0.21
CA LEU A 238 -8.74 16.14 1.08
C LEU A 238 -7.84 16.69 2.19
N CYS A 239 -6.61 17.10 1.86
CA CYS A 239 -5.74 17.79 2.80
C CYS A 239 -6.33 19.14 3.22
N GLN A 240 -6.85 19.95 2.29
CA GLN A 240 -7.43 21.26 2.60
C GLN A 240 -8.68 21.19 3.49
N GLU A 241 -9.46 20.11 3.40
CA GLU A 241 -10.66 19.87 4.21
C GLU A 241 -10.36 19.38 5.65
N SER A 242 -9.08 19.28 6.03
CA SER A 242 -8.66 18.82 7.36
C SER A 242 -8.64 19.96 8.40
N TYR A 243 -8.88 19.62 9.67
CA TYR A 243 -9.17 20.59 10.75
C TYR A 243 -8.01 21.57 11.04
N ASP A 244 -6.77 21.13 10.82
CA ASP A 244 -5.57 21.94 10.99
C ASP A 244 -5.10 22.47 9.63
N HIS A 245 -4.87 23.78 9.53
CA HIS A 245 -4.39 24.46 8.32
C HIS A 245 -2.94 24.07 7.93
N ASN A 246 -2.39 22.99 8.50
CA ASN A 246 -1.05 22.45 8.26
C ASN A 246 -1.03 21.34 7.19
N THR A 247 -2.17 20.91 6.64
CA THR A 247 -2.22 19.73 5.78
C THR A 247 -1.83 20.01 4.32
N GLU A 248 -1.89 21.27 3.84
CA GLU A 248 -1.23 21.66 2.58
C GLU A 248 0.27 21.29 2.60
N THR A 249 0.86 21.27 3.80
CA THR A 249 2.26 20.89 4.03
C THR A 249 2.53 19.40 3.80
N ILE A 250 1.55 18.47 3.81
CA ILE A 250 1.83 17.04 3.58
C ILE A 250 2.25 16.80 2.13
N LEU A 251 1.49 17.36 1.17
CA LEU A 251 1.82 17.25 -0.25
C LEU A 251 3.16 17.93 -0.54
N ASP A 252 3.35 19.14 -0.01
CA ASP A 252 4.58 19.91 -0.19
C ASP A 252 5.79 19.19 0.44
N LEU A 253 5.61 18.55 1.59
CA LEU A 253 6.65 17.76 2.24
C LEU A 253 7.06 16.55 1.40
N ILE A 254 6.09 15.81 0.83
CA ILE A 254 6.41 14.70 -0.08
C ILE A 254 7.17 15.23 -1.31
N GLU A 255 6.70 16.31 -1.93
CA GLU A 255 7.39 16.91 -3.08
C GLU A 255 8.75 17.53 -2.71
N ALA A 256 8.95 17.92 -1.45
CA ALA A 256 10.23 18.42 -0.92
C ALA A 256 11.25 17.30 -0.71
N PHE A 257 10.83 16.10 -0.33
CA PHE A 257 11.75 14.99 -0.08
C PHE A 257 11.98 14.07 -1.28
N PHE A 258 11.05 13.96 -2.23
CA PHE A 258 11.17 13.02 -3.35
C PHE A 258 11.27 13.71 -4.71
N HIS A 259 11.86 13.03 -5.69
CA HIS A 259 11.79 13.48 -7.09
C HIS A 259 10.37 13.30 -7.65
N LYS A 260 9.89 14.28 -8.43
CA LYS A 260 8.51 14.29 -8.94
C LYS A 260 8.14 13.08 -9.80
N ASP A 261 9.10 12.55 -10.57
CA ASP A 261 8.94 11.35 -11.39
C ASP A 261 8.92 10.04 -10.58
N ARG A 262 9.23 10.12 -9.28
CA ARG A 262 9.23 9.00 -8.33
C ARG A 262 8.05 8.98 -7.38
N ILE A 263 7.08 9.90 -7.53
CA ILE A 263 5.87 10.00 -6.71
C ILE A 263 4.67 9.54 -7.54
N ARG A 264 3.82 8.69 -6.97
CA ARG A 264 2.51 8.38 -7.55
C ARG A 264 1.44 8.25 -6.47
N TYR A 265 0.25 8.78 -6.75
CA TYR A 265 -0.88 8.76 -5.83
C TYR A 265 -1.93 7.74 -6.27
N PHE A 266 -2.57 7.10 -5.30
CA PHE A 266 -3.58 6.07 -5.50
C PHE A 266 -4.73 6.27 -4.50
N VAL A 267 -5.97 6.17 -4.97
CA VAL A 267 -7.15 6.05 -4.11
C VAL A 267 -7.44 4.58 -3.90
N THR A 268 -7.50 4.13 -2.66
CA THR A 268 -7.60 2.70 -2.31
C THR A 268 -8.72 2.44 -1.31
N SER A 269 -9.37 1.27 -1.43
CA SER A 269 -10.30 0.76 -0.43
C SER A 269 -10.02 -0.72 -0.17
N SER A 270 -9.92 -1.07 1.11
CA SER A 270 -9.67 -2.46 1.53
C SER A 270 -10.90 -3.36 1.38
N VAL A 271 -12.10 -2.79 1.54
CA VAL A 271 -13.36 -3.54 1.54
C VAL A 271 -14.24 -3.24 0.34
N GLY A 272 -14.05 -2.09 -0.31
CA GLY A 272 -14.88 -1.60 -1.41
C GLY A 272 -16.25 -1.13 -0.96
N LEU A 273 -17.05 -0.70 -1.93
CA LEU A 273 -18.42 -0.23 -1.72
C LEU A 273 -19.41 -1.40 -1.64
N PHE A 274 -20.50 -1.20 -0.91
CA PHE A 274 -21.62 -2.11 -0.91
C PHE A 274 -22.29 -2.08 -2.28
N ILE A 275 -22.64 -3.27 -2.76
CA ILE A 275 -23.42 -3.45 -3.99
C ILE A 275 -24.54 -4.39 -3.61
N ASP A 276 -25.76 -3.89 -3.71
CA ASP A 276 -26.96 -4.70 -3.57
C ASP A 276 -27.04 -5.71 -4.72
N GLU A 277 -27.24 -6.99 -4.40
CA GLU A 277 -27.24 -8.08 -5.39
C GLU A 277 -28.48 -8.05 -6.28
N GLU A 278 -29.61 -7.51 -5.81
CA GLU A 278 -30.83 -7.34 -6.60
C GLU A 278 -30.70 -6.15 -7.56
N LEU A 279 -30.12 -5.04 -7.09
CA LEU A 279 -29.87 -3.87 -7.94
C LEU A 279 -28.75 -4.12 -8.96
N GLY A 280 -27.73 -4.89 -8.56
CA GLY A 280 -26.61 -5.30 -9.41
C GLY A 280 -25.68 -4.15 -9.85
N ARG A 281 -25.76 -2.98 -9.19
CA ARG A 281 -24.95 -1.79 -9.49
C ARG A 281 -24.82 -0.90 -8.26
N PHE A 282 -23.88 0.05 -8.32
CA PHE A 282 -23.67 1.08 -7.31
C PHE A 282 -24.93 1.92 -7.08
N ASP A 283 -25.29 2.09 -5.81
CA ASP A 283 -26.32 2.98 -5.32
C ASP A 283 -25.69 4.09 -4.46
N PRO A 284 -25.77 5.38 -4.87
CA PRO A 284 -25.24 6.48 -4.08
C PRO A 284 -25.95 6.68 -2.73
N ASP A 285 -27.16 6.14 -2.56
CA ASP A 285 -27.92 6.26 -1.31
C ASP A 285 -27.66 5.07 -0.36
N ASP A 286 -27.08 3.98 -0.86
CA ASP A 286 -26.80 2.77 -0.08
C ASP A 286 -25.47 2.09 -0.47
N PHE A 287 -24.34 2.75 -0.23
CA PHE A 287 -23.01 2.24 -0.59
C PHE A 287 -22.15 1.77 0.58
N LEU A 288 -22.62 1.90 1.82
CA LEU A 288 -21.81 1.59 3.01
C LEU A 288 -21.59 0.09 3.17
N ASN A 289 -20.37 -0.36 2.88
CA ASN A 289 -19.97 -1.75 3.10
C ASN A 289 -19.49 -2.02 4.53
N VAL A 290 -19.32 -0.97 5.33
CA VAL A 290 -18.98 -1.04 6.74
C VAL A 290 -20.14 -0.40 7.51
N ILE A 291 -20.73 -1.17 8.42
CA ILE A 291 -21.86 -0.74 9.24
C ILE A 291 -21.59 -1.06 10.71
N ASP A 292 -22.29 -0.36 11.60
CA ASP A 292 -22.29 -0.72 13.01
C ASP A 292 -22.94 -2.08 13.23
N ASN A 293 -22.30 -2.91 14.04
CA ASN A 293 -22.86 -4.15 14.53
C ASN A 293 -23.70 -3.88 15.79
N ALA A 294 -24.66 -4.77 16.08
CA ALA A 294 -25.55 -4.63 17.23
C ALA A 294 -24.82 -4.65 18.60
N GLY A 295 -23.54 -5.04 18.63
CA GLY A 295 -22.69 -5.10 19.82
C GLY A 295 -21.74 -3.91 19.99
N GLY A 296 -21.86 -2.84 19.19
CA GLY A 296 -21.04 -1.63 19.32
C GLY A 296 -19.66 -1.68 18.66
N GLY A 297 -19.46 -2.54 17.65
CA GLY A 297 -18.27 -2.56 16.78
C GLY A 297 -18.63 -2.45 15.31
N LEU A 298 -17.64 -2.48 14.41
CA LEU A 298 -17.87 -2.43 12.97
C LEU A 298 -17.98 -3.83 12.36
N THR A 299 -18.85 -4.00 11.35
CA THR A 299 -18.97 -5.22 10.56
C THR A 299 -19.07 -4.90 9.06
N ILE A 300 -18.63 -5.84 8.23
CA ILE A 300 -18.64 -5.74 6.78
C ILE A 300 -19.97 -6.31 6.27
N ARG A 301 -20.79 -5.46 5.65
CA ARG A 301 -22.15 -5.77 5.23
C ARG A 301 -22.21 -6.73 4.05
N GLY A 302 -21.55 -6.38 2.95
CA GLY A 302 -21.65 -7.07 1.67
C GLY A 302 -20.34 -7.73 1.25
N ALA A 303 -20.25 -8.18 -0.01
CA ALA A 303 -19.02 -8.79 -0.52
C ALA A 303 -17.84 -7.81 -0.49
N ILE A 304 -16.65 -8.33 -0.17
CA ILE A 304 -15.41 -7.54 -0.16
C ILE A 304 -14.90 -7.42 -1.60
N ARG A 305 -14.79 -6.18 -2.08
CA ARG A 305 -14.32 -5.81 -3.41
C ARG A 305 -13.21 -4.76 -3.27
N PRO A 306 -11.97 -5.17 -2.94
CA PRO A 306 -10.87 -4.23 -2.79
C PRO A 306 -10.71 -3.36 -4.04
N MET A 307 -10.50 -2.07 -3.85
CA MET A 307 -10.32 -1.11 -4.94
C MET A 307 -8.88 -0.62 -4.94
N ASN A 308 -8.21 -0.73 -6.08
CA ASN A 308 -6.87 -0.20 -6.33
C ASN A 308 -5.77 -0.63 -5.34
N VAL A 309 -5.88 -1.80 -4.71
CA VAL A 309 -4.90 -2.27 -3.70
C VAL A 309 -3.68 -2.95 -4.31
N MET A 310 -3.76 -3.40 -5.56
CA MET A 310 -2.65 -4.09 -6.25
C MET A 310 -1.72 -3.13 -6.97
N GLU A 311 -2.30 -2.06 -7.49
CA GLU A 311 -1.76 -1.07 -8.41
C GLU A 311 -0.56 -0.31 -7.81
N PRO A 312 -0.61 0.15 -6.54
CA PRO A 312 0.55 0.75 -5.88
C PRO A 312 1.77 -0.19 -5.87
N VAL A 313 1.54 -1.46 -5.55
CA VAL A 313 2.61 -2.45 -5.37
C VAL A 313 3.18 -2.89 -6.72
N ILE A 314 2.33 -3.09 -7.71
CA ILE A 314 2.76 -3.41 -9.09
C ILE A 314 3.53 -2.23 -9.68
N TRP A 315 3.06 -0.99 -9.49
CA TRP A 315 3.76 0.20 -9.96
C TRP A 315 5.15 0.30 -9.32
N LEU A 316 5.26 0.22 -7.99
CA LEU A 316 6.55 0.21 -7.30
C LEU A 316 7.46 -0.89 -7.84
N GLY A 317 6.96 -2.13 -7.96
CA GLY A 317 7.73 -3.23 -8.54
C GLY A 317 8.25 -2.93 -9.95
N SER A 318 7.45 -2.27 -10.79
CA SER A 318 7.84 -1.89 -12.16
C SER A 318 8.95 -0.84 -12.20
N MET A 319 8.95 0.10 -11.24
CA MET A 319 9.99 1.14 -11.14
C MET A 319 11.29 0.58 -10.57
N LEU A 320 11.20 -0.35 -9.61
CA LEU A 320 12.34 -1.00 -8.98
C LEU A 320 13.01 -2.03 -9.90
N ARG A 321 12.28 -2.58 -10.87
CA ARG A 321 12.77 -3.59 -11.82
C ARG A 321 12.33 -3.26 -13.25
N PRO A 322 12.86 -2.18 -13.86
CA PRO A 322 12.46 -1.76 -15.19
C PRO A 322 12.65 -2.89 -16.22
N GLY A 323 11.57 -3.24 -16.93
CA GLY A 323 11.57 -4.30 -17.94
C GLY A 323 11.28 -5.71 -17.44
N ALA A 324 11.04 -5.90 -16.13
CA ALA A 324 10.51 -7.16 -15.58
C ALA A 324 8.97 -7.15 -15.45
N ILE A 325 8.37 -5.96 -15.34
CA ILE A 325 6.93 -5.74 -15.20
C ILE A 325 6.49 -4.67 -16.19
N ARG A 326 5.64 -5.02 -17.17
CA ARG A 326 4.93 -4.05 -18.00
C ARG A 326 3.72 -3.49 -17.27
N ASN A 327 3.67 -2.17 -17.09
CA ASN A 327 2.45 -1.45 -16.72
C ASN A 327 1.43 -1.53 -17.87
N ARG A 328 0.57 -2.55 -17.86
CA ARG A 328 -0.69 -2.50 -18.59
C ARG A 328 -1.75 -1.96 -17.62
N PRO A 329 -2.64 -1.05 -18.06
CA PRO A 329 -3.81 -0.71 -17.27
C PRO A 329 -4.55 -2.00 -16.91
N TRP A 330 -4.85 -2.15 -15.63
CA TRP A 330 -5.61 -3.27 -15.11
C TRP A 330 -7.08 -3.04 -15.47
N ASN A 331 -7.61 -3.87 -16.36
CA ASN A 331 -9.05 -3.98 -16.58
C ASN A 331 -9.46 -5.25 -15.82
N GLY A 332 -9.72 -5.11 -14.52
CA GLY A 332 -10.16 -6.17 -13.62
C GLY A 332 -11.65 -6.10 -13.40
#